data_AF-A0AAW1JZB7-F1
#
_entry.id   AF-A0AAW1JZB7-F1
#
_cell.length_a   1.000
_cell.length_b   1.000
_cell.length_c   1.000
_cell.angle_alpha   90.00
_cell.angle_beta   90.00
_cell.angle_gamma   90.00
#
_symmetry.space_group_name_H-M   'P 1'
#
loop_
_entity.id
_entity.type
_entity.pdbx_description
1 polymer ?
#
loop_
_entity_poly.entity_id
_entity_poly.type
_entity_poly.pdbx_seq_one_letter_code
_entity_poly.pdbx_strand_id
1 'polypeptide(L)'
;MDVINATSSCYTRTNRASESMWLLVYLEDAYGTEFSIVSQYELVSWETILRGADVIVSIRGVERRATIAYVSDNHDEVIKNYDIAAKAFIYDYRKDWEPLDFKNYYTNNEVDNRSVSPVDLTVRKTSGENFNGNNNDIKPILTANRSTQFNGGNDDERKRSLAASIEELKQRCRNLEIECNEYEHTLKVLTRMANEDANGDENSSDEENKSPSLATISTDRNCRSPSTDVEELSGMVKLGRHNTKVPLRVYKNIDWHNHSTATRTLMMHVFDRATLVTHTLTGKPSPAFRNDKKPEKLKLNPRKVEDIVETVSRKCGVSKSLVRTAITLKCADENKLHRKRLQKQSSPDICNITV
;
A
#
# COMPACT_ATOMS: atom_id res chain seq x y z
N MET A 1 -35.11 -21.23 -1.95
CA MET A 1 -34.52 -19.88 -1.85
C MET A 1 -33.78 -19.84 -0.54
N ASP A 2 -32.53 -20.32 -0.58
CA ASP A 2 -31.67 -20.45 0.58
C ASP A 2 -30.80 -19.19 0.72
N VAL A 3 -30.82 -18.61 1.91
CA VAL A 3 -29.84 -17.61 2.36
C VAL A 3 -29.11 -18.25 3.54
N ILE A 4 -27.84 -18.59 3.34
CA ILE A 4 -26.95 -19.06 4.40
C ILE A 4 -26.17 -17.85 4.91
N ASN A 5 -26.43 -17.49 6.17
CA ASN A 5 -25.66 -16.53 6.96
C ASN A 5 -24.31 -17.15 7.36
N ALA A 6 -23.22 -16.43 7.07
CA ALA A 6 -21.90 -16.73 7.62
C ALA A 6 -21.68 -15.93 8.91
N THR A 7 -21.28 -16.66 9.95
CA THR A 7 -21.10 -16.26 11.34
C THR A 7 -19.87 -15.37 11.56
N SER A 8 -20.08 -14.20 12.17
CA SER A 8 -19.05 -13.44 12.90
C SER A 8 -19.06 -13.93 14.35
N SER A 9 -18.01 -14.64 14.77
CA SER A 9 -17.83 -15.04 16.16
C SER A 9 -17.08 -13.93 16.90
N CYS A 10 -17.84 -13.05 17.53
CA CYS A 10 -17.36 -12.08 18.50
C CYS A 10 -17.12 -12.81 19.83
N TYR A 11 -15.86 -12.93 20.25
CA TYR A 11 -15.51 -13.42 21.58
C TYR A 11 -15.87 -12.33 22.61
N THR A 12 -17.02 -12.47 23.26
CA THR A 12 -17.37 -11.73 24.46
C THR A 12 -17.29 -12.63 25.69
N ARG A 13 -16.24 -12.37 26.49
CA ARG A 13 -16.11 -12.53 27.96
C ARG A 13 -16.79 -13.76 28.58
N THR A 14 -16.06 -14.86 28.73
CA THR A 14 -16.28 -15.83 29.81
C THR A 14 -15.34 -15.54 30.96
N ASN A 15 -15.93 -15.32 32.13
CA ASN A 15 -15.26 -15.02 33.39
C ASN A 15 -14.70 -16.33 33.98
N ARG A 16 -13.64 -16.87 33.36
CA ARG A 16 -12.96 -18.08 33.83
C ARG A 16 -11.60 -17.72 34.40
N ALA A 17 -11.36 -18.17 35.62
CA ALA A 17 -10.12 -17.98 36.34
C ALA A 17 -8.93 -18.63 35.61
N SER A 18 -7.82 -17.88 35.57
CA SER A 18 -6.44 -18.34 35.42
C SER A 18 -6.02 -19.09 34.14
N GLU A 19 -6.47 -18.67 32.97
CA GLU A 19 -5.72 -18.98 31.75
C GLU A 19 -4.74 -17.83 31.48
N SER A 20 -3.45 -18.15 31.38
CA SER A 20 -2.39 -17.16 31.18
C SER A 20 -2.42 -16.71 29.74
N MET A 21 -2.98 -15.53 29.48
CA MET A 21 -3.06 -15.01 28.12
C MET A 21 -1.74 -14.34 27.70
N TRP A 22 -1.31 -14.62 26.49
CA TRP A 22 -0.10 -14.10 25.86
C TRP A 22 -0.43 -13.24 24.65
N LEU A 23 0.30 -12.13 24.52
CA LEU A 23 0.02 -11.08 23.56
C LEU A 23 1.28 -10.81 22.75
N LEU A 24 1.14 -10.74 21.44
CA LEU A 24 2.16 -10.12 20.59
C LEU A 24 1.76 -8.66 20.42
N VAL A 25 2.58 -7.75 20.93
CA VAL A 25 2.35 -6.31 20.85
C VAL A 25 3.39 -5.64 19.97
N TYR A 26 2.96 -4.63 19.23
CA TYR A 26 3.79 -3.75 18.43
C TYR A 26 4.07 -2.47 19.21
N LEU A 27 5.34 -2.17 19.44
CA LEU A 27 5.83 -0.98 20.14
C LEU A 27 6.31 0.04 19.11
N GLU A 28 5.76 1.24 19.19
CA GLU A 28 6.25 2.38 18.42
C GLU A 28 7.17 3.21 19.32
N ASP A 29 8.49 3.03 19.17
CA ASP A 29 9.50 3.81 19.87
C ASP A 29 10.19 4.78 18.91
N ALA A 30 10.74 5.88 19.43
CA ALA A 30 11.45 6.90 18.65
C ALA A 30 12.69 6.33 17.93
N TYR A 31 13.19 5.18 18.37
CA TYR A 31 14.40 4.52 17.85
C TYR A 31 14.10 3.34 16.91
N GLY A 32 12.83 3.00 16.69
CA GLY A 32 12.44 1.92 15.80
C GLY A 32 11.17 1.19 16.24
N THR A 33 10.73 0.31 15.35
CA THR A 33 9.52 -0.49 15.53
C THR A 33 9.93 -1.86 16.07
N GLU A 34 9.49 -2.23 17.27
CA GLU A 34 9.83 -3.51 17.89
C GLU A 34 8.56 -4.30 18.22
N PHE A 35 8.58 -5.61 17.99
CA PHE A 35 7.54 -6.50 18.49
C PHE A 35 8.01 -7.13 19.79
N SER A 36 7.11 -7.23 20.76
CA SER A 36 7.39 -7.89 22.04
C SER A 36 6.25 -8.84 22.39
N ILE A 37 6.62 -9.98 22.96
CA ILE A 37 5.65 -10.89 23.56
C ILE A 37 5.49 -10.48 25.01
N VAL A 38 4.26 -10.12 25.39
CA VAL A 38 3.93 -9.69 26.74
C VAL A 38 2.84 -10.58 27.32
N SER A 39 2.90 -10.80 28.63
CA SER A 39 1.84 -11.48 29.36
C SER A 39 0.73 -10.50 29.73
N GLN A 40 -0.47 -11.00 30.02
CA GLN A 40 -1.57 -10.16 30.52
C GLN A 40 -1.23 -9.34 31.77
N TYR A 41 -0.27 -9.80 32.59
CA TYR A 41 0.13 -9.11 33.82
C TYR A 41 0.99 -7.86 33.57
N GLU A 42 1.54 -7.74 32.37
CA GLU A 42 2.32 -6.58 31.95
C GLU A 42 1.42 -5.47 31.34
N LEU A 43 0.11 -5.72 31.21
CA LEU A 43 -0.85 -4.71 30.78
C LEU A 43 -1.21 -3.77 31.95
N VAL A 44 -0.95 -2.48 31.77
CA VAL A 44 -1.28 -1.42 32.74
C VAL A 44 -2.77 -1.03 32.63
N SER A 45 -3.31 -1.05 31.42
CA SER A 45 -4.73 -0.80 31.14
C SER A 45 -5.19 -1.64 29.95
N TRP A 46 -6.34 -2.30 30.10
CA TRP A 46 -6.99 -3.07 29.04
C TRP A 46 -8.51 -2.94 29.14
N GLU A 47 -9.08 -2.03 28.36
CA GLU A 47 -10.54 -1.96 28.20
C GLU A 47 -11.04 -3.03 27.22
N THR A 48 -10.20 -3.41 26.25
CA THR A 48 -10.52 -4.39 25.22
C THR A 48 -9.25 -5.06 24.71
N ILE A 49 -9.19 -6.39 24.81
CA ILE A 49 -8.09 -7.19 24.26
C ILE A 49 -8.56 -7.72 22.90
N LEU A 50 -8.38 -6.92 21.87
CA LEU A 50 -8.65 -7.30 20.49
C LEU A 50 -7.47 -6.90 19.62
N ARG A 51 -7.26 -7.61 18.51
CA ARG A 51 -6.27 -7.24 17.50
C ARG A 51 -6.54 -5.81 17.03
N GLY A 52 -5.50 -4.99 16.99
CA GLY A 52 -5.55 -3.57 16.63
C GLY A 52 -5.92 -2.62 17.78
N ALA A 53 -6.20 -3.13 18.99
CA ALA A 53 -6.44 -2.27 20.14
C ALA A 53 -5.12 -1.65 20.65
N ASP A 54 -5.19 -0.38 21.02
CA ASP A 54 -4.11 0.33 21.69
C ASP A 54 -4.14 0.03 23.19
N VAL A 55 -2.99 -0.35 23.74
CA VAL A 55 -2.80 -0.69 25.15
C VAL A 55 -1.56 0.00 25.69
N ILE A 56 -1.49 0.08 27.02
CA ILE A 56 -0.26 0.49 27.73
C ILE A 56 0.33 -0.76 28.36
N VAL A 57 1.57 -1.07 28.01
CA VAL A 57 2.33 -2.20 28.54
C VAL A 57 3.49 -1.69 29.40
N SER A 58 3.73 -2.33 30.53
CA SER A 58 4.89 -2.08 31.39
C SER A 58 5.95 -3.13 31.11
N ILE A 59 6.96 -2.77 30.32
CA ILE A 59 8.07 -3.66 29.98
C ILE A 59 9.29 -3.19 30.77
N ARG A 60 9.80 -4.05 31.65
CA ARG A 60 10.93 -3.74 32.55
C ARG A 60 10.71 -2.47 33.40
N GLY A 61 9.46 -2.23 33.81
CA GLY A 61 9.09 -1.09 34.65
C GLY A 61 8.94 0.24 33.90
N VAL A 62 9.02 0.24 32.56
CA VAL A 62 8.76 1.41 31.73
C VAL A 62 7.44 1.21 31.00
N GLU A 63 6.51 2.15 31.19
CA GLU A 63 5.23 2.15 30.50
C GLU A 63 5.40 2.63 29.06
N ARG A 64 4.87 1.86 28.12
CA ARG A 64 4.92 2.14 26.68
C ARG A 64 3.57 1.93 26.05
N ARG A 65 3.24 2.76 25.06
CA ARG A 65 2.06 2.55 24.22
C ARG A 65 2.37 1.46 23.20
N ALA A 66 1.46 0.52 23.06
CA ALA A 66 1.60 -0.60 22.14
C ALA A 66 0.26 -0.92 21.47
N THR A 67 0.31 -1.53 20.29
CA THR A 67 -0.88 -2.02 19.60
C THR A 67 -0.86 -3.54 19.57
N ILE A 68 -1.98 -4.18 19.90
CA ILE A 68 -2.08 -5.65 19.93
C ILE A 68 -2.06 -6.19 18.50
N ALA A 69 -1.05 -6.99 18.15
CA ALA A 69 -0.94 -7.65 16.86
C ALA A 69 -1.59 -9.04 16.86
N TYR A 70 -1.46 -9.79 17.95
CA TYR A 70 -2.00 -11.14 18.09
C TYR A 70 -2.24 -11.49 19.57
N VAL A 71 -3.21 -12.37 19.82
CA VAL A 71 -3.62 -12.81 21.16
C VAL A 71 -3.81 -14.32 21.12
N SER A 72 -3.22 -15.04 22.08
CA SER A 72 -3.48 -16.48 22.29
C SER A 72 -3.36 -16.82 23.78
N ASP A 73 -4.04 -17.87 24.19
CA ASP A 73 -3.90 -18.52 25.50
C ASP A 73 -2.63 -19.40 25.58
N ASN A 74 -1.99 -19.66 24.44
CA ASN A 74 -0.81 -20.50 24.33
C ASN A 74 0.43 -19.69 23.88
N HIS A 75 1.41 -19.59 24.78
CA HIS A 75 2.69 -18.93 24.52
C HIS A 75 3.42 -19.46 23.27
N ASP A 76 3.42 -20.79 23.08
CA ASP A 76 4.12 -21.42 21.97
C ASP A 76 3.44 -21.10 20.63
N GLU A 77 2.14 -20.88 20.64
CA GLU A 77 1.39 -20.46 19.46
C GLU A 77 1.75 -19.02 19.07
N VAL A 78 1.88 -18.12 20.06
CA VAL A 78 2.35 -16.73 19.83
C VAL A 78 3.76 -16.74 19.22
N ILE A 79 4.67 -17.57 19.72
CA ILE A 79 6.03 -17.69 19.17
C ILE A 79 6.00 -18.23 17.74
N LYS A 80 5.27 -19.33 17.47
CA LYS A 80 5.18 -19.91 16.13
C LYS A 80 4.60 -18.95 15.12
N ASN A 81 3.63 -18.15 15.55
CA ASN A 81 2.96 -17.16 14.71
C ASN A 81 3.66 -15.79 14.73
N TYR A 82 4.76 -15.60 15.46
CA TYR A 82 5.46 -14.32 15.59
C TYR A 82 5.78 -13.72 14.22
N ASP A 83 6.48 -14.47 13.37
CA ASP A 83 6.90 -13.99 12.05
C ASP A 83 5.71 -13.70 11.13
N ILE A 84 4.67 -14.52 11.20
CA ILE A 84 3.48 -14.42 10.34
C ILE A 84 2.63 -13.23 10.78
N ALA A 85 2.36 -13.12 12.08
CA ALA A 85 1.58 -12.05 12.68
C ALA A 85 2.31 -10.71 12.58
N ALA A 86 3.63 -10.66 12.79
CA ALA A 86 4.42 -9.45 12.61
C ALA A 86 4.39 -8.98 11.14
N LYS A 87 4.61 -9.89 10.18
CA LYS A 87 4.54 -9.56 8.75
C LYS A 87 3.14 -9.12 8.32
N ALA A 88 2.09 -9.81 8.77
CA ALA A 88 0.70 -9.48 8.48
C ALA A 88 0.30 -8.14 9.11
N PHE A 89 0.69 -7.90 10.37
CA PHE A 89 0.44 -6.64 11.06
C PHE A 89 1.16 -5.48 10.39
N ILE A 90 2.44 -5.62 10.05
CA ILE A 90 3.17 -4.61 9.28
C ILE A 90 2.48 -4.36 7.94
N TYR A 91 2.01 -5.41 7.25
CA TYR A 91 1.35 -5.27 5.96
C TYR A 91 0.02 -4.53 6.06
N ASP A 92 -0.83 -4.92 7.02
CA ASP A 92 -2.14 -4.28 7.26
C ASP A 92 -1.96 -2.85 7.76
N TYR A 93 -1.08 -2.63 8.75
CA TYR A 93 -0.79 -1.30 9.29
C TYR A 93 -0.21 -0.36 8.23
N ARG A 94 0.66 -0.87 7.33
CA ARG A 94 1.20 -0.08 6.20
C ARG A 94 0.18 0.18 5.10
N LYS A 95 -0.81 -0.69 4.91
CA LYS A 95 -1.87 -0.50 3.92
C LYS A 95 -2.77 0.68 4.27
N ASP A 96 -2.97 0.91 5.57
CA ASP A 96 -3.77 2.03 6.08
C ASP A 96 -2.96 3.35 6.15
N TRP A 97 -1.61 3.29 6.00
CA TRP A 97 -0.69 4.43 6.21
C TRP A 97 0.16 4.88 5.01
N GLU A 98 -0.21 4.62 3.75
CA GLU A 98 0.43 5.36 2.64
C GLU A 98 -0.25 6.72 2.40
N PRO A 99 0.53 7.83 2.32
CA PRO A 99 1.77 7.87 1.53
C PRO A 99 2.99 8.44 2.29
N LEU A 100 4.16 7.80 2.18
CA LEU A 100 5.47 8.47 2.04
C LEU A 100 6.62 7.48 1.71
N ASP A 101 7.44 7.90 0.75
CA ASP A 101 8.66 7.27 0.19
C ASP A 101 9.64 6.78 1.28
N PHE A 102 9.76 5.46 1.48
CA PHE A 102 10.80 4.86 2.36
C PHE A 102 11.55 3.66 1.73
N LYS A 103 11.57 3.57 0.40
CA LYS A 103 12.12 2.40 -0.31
C LYS A 103 13.64 2.34 -0.45
N ASN A 104 14.39 3.25 0.17
CA ASN A 104 15.84 3.38 -0.07
C ASN A 104 16.77 2.95 1.09
N TYR A 105 16.29 2.48 2.24
CA TYR A 105 17.17 2.31 3.41
C TYR A 105 17.73 0.91 3.69
N TYR A 106 17.36 -0.15 2.96
CA TYR A 106 17.79 -1.53 3.31
C TYR A 106 18.51 -2.34 2.23
N THR A 107 19.01 -1.72 1.15
CA THR A 107 19.72 -2.44 0.08
C THR A 107 21.22 -2.23 0.03
N ASN A 108 21.87 -1.75 1.09
CA ASN A 108 23.34 -1.73 1.16
C ASN A 108 23.77 -2.08 2.59
N ASN A 109 24.07 -3.37 2.83
CA ASN A 109 25.11 -3.83 3.77
C ASN A 109 25.25 -5.35 3.61
N GLU A 110 25.97 -5.72 2.55
CA GLU A 110 26.65 -6.99 2.41
C GLU A 110 28.16 -6.66 2.43
N VAL A 111 29.00 -7.59 2.91
CA VAL A 111 30.45 -7.49 3.25
C VAL A 111 30.66 -7.11 4.75
N ASP A 112 31.27 -7.89 5.64
CA ASP A 112 32.31 -8.92 5.50
C ASP A 112 32.27 -9.95 6.65
N ASN A 113 32.58 -11.21 6.33
CA ASN A 113 32.80 -12.31 7.26
C ASN A 113 34.22 -12.25 7.86
N ARG A 114 34.37 -12.07 9.18
CA ARG A 114 35.51 -12.62 9.95
C ARG A 114 35.11 -13.08 11.35
N SER A 115 35.07 -14.40 11.47
CA SER A 115 35.40 -15.25 12.63
C SER A 115 35.77 -14.58 13.96
N VAL A 116 34.93 -14.73 14.99
CA VAL A 116 35.35 -15.00 16.38
C VAL A 116 34.33 -15.94 17.04
N SER A 117 34.81 -16.98 17.72
CA SER A 117 34.07 -18.04 18.42
C SER A 117 33.70 -17.62 19.88
N PRO A 118 32.79 -18.33 20.56
CA PRO A 118 32.00 -17.84 21.69
C PRO A 118 32.66 -18.07 23.05
N VAL A 119 32.52 -17.12 23.99
CA VAL A 119 32.86 -17.34 25.41
C VAL A 119 31.88 -16.60 26.34
N ASP A 120 31.22 -17.42 27.15
CA ASP A 120 30.67 -17.27 28.50
C ASP A 120 29.97 -15.99 29.00
N LEU A 121 28.70 -16.23 29.32
CA LEU A 121 27.96 -15.66 30.44
C LEU A 121 28.77 -15.74 31.76
N THR A 122 29.07 -14.59 32.37
CA THR A 122 29.13 -14.50 33.83
C THR A 122 28.48 -13.23 34.36
N VAL A 123 27.39 -13.48 35.07
CA VAL A 123 26.75 -12.72 36.14
C VAL A 123 27.76 -11.90 36.97
N ARG A 124 27.47 -10.60 37.17
CA ARG A 124 27.88 -9.89 38.40
C ARG A 124 26.72 -9.08 38.97
N LYS A 125 26.29 -9.55 40.14
CA LYS A 125 25.51 -8.82 41.17
C LYS A 125 26.37 -7.70 41.77
N THR A 126 25.71 -6.60 42.12
CA THR A 126 26.06 -5.72 43.25
C THR A 126 24.73 -5.42 43.95
N SER A 127 24.41 -6.14 45.04
CA SER A 127 24.46 -5.67 46.45
C SER A 127 23.55 -4.45 46.66
N GLY A 128 22.39 -4.57 47.31
CA GLY A 128 22.21 -4.89 48.75
C GLY A 128 21.81 -3.58 49.42
N GLU A 129 20.59 -3.43 49.95
CA GLU A 129 20.34 -3.54 51.39
C GLU A 129 18.86 -3.79 51.70
N ASN A 130 18.65 -4.59 52.74
CA ASN A 130 17.35 -5.03 53.27
C ASN A 130 16.68 -3.93 54.10
N PHE A 131 15.34 -3.85 54.14
CA PHE A 131 14.65 -3.63 55.41
C PHE A 131 13.21 -4.17 55.41
N ASN A 132 13.03 -5.14 56.31
CA ASN A 132 11.86 -5.64 57.05
C ASN A 132 10.44 -5.30 56.60
N GLY A 133 9.67 -6.38 56.38
CA GLY A 133 8.22 -6.34 56.41
C GLY A 133 7.67 -6.17 57.83
N ASN A 134 6.61 -5.40 57.95
CA ASN A 134 5.61 -5.60 58.97
C ASN A 134 4.23 -5.30 58.38
N ASN A 135 3.39 -6.34 58.33
CA ASN A 135 1.97 -6.23 58.08
C ASN A 135 1.30 -5.77 59.36
N ASN A 136 0.70 -4.59 59.34
CA ASN A 136 -0.55 -4.23 60.03
C ASN A 136 -0.76 -2.73 59.79
N ASP A 137 -1.61 -2.39 58.82
CA ASP A 137 -2.65 -1.37 58.99
C ASP A 137 -3.54 -1.32 57.73
N ILE A 138 -4.77 -1.78 57.91
CA ILE A 138 -5.82 -1.83 56.90
C ILE A 138 -6.76 -0.63 57.13
N LYS A 139 -6.81 0.26 56.11
CA LYS A 139 -7.92 1.17 55.71
C LYS A 139 -8.16 2.46 56.52
N PRO A 140 -8.95 3.43 55.98
CA PRO A 140 -8.83 4.08 54.68
C PRO A 140 -8.95 5.62 54.82
N ILE A 141 -8.20 6.43 54.06
CA ILE A 141 -8.48 7.88 53.98
C ILE A 141 -8.73 8.25 52.52
N LEU A 142 -10.01 8.19 52.17
CA LEU A 142 -10.59 9.14 51.24
C LEU A 142 -10.67 10.50 51.94
N THR A 143 -10.51 11.54 51.12
CA THR A 143 -10.97 12.92 51.29
C THR A 143 -9.93 13.95 51.72
N ALA A 144 -9.85 14.97 50.84
CA ALA A 144 -9.46 16.35 51.06
C ALA A 144 -8.04 16.80 50.66
N ASN A 145 -8.06 17.74 49.71
CA ASN A 145 -7.14 18.85 49.47
C ASN A 145 -5.97 18.63 48.50
N ARG A 146 -6.11 19.16 47.28
CA ARG A 146 -5.76 20.58 47.07
C ARG A 146 -6.22 21.08 45.71
N SER A 147 -6.96 22.18 45.76
CA SER A 147 -7.18 23.11 44.68
C SER A 147 -5.84 23.54 44.08
N THR A 148 -5.59 23.20 42.83
CA THR A 148 -4.65 23.91 41.96
C THR A 148 -5.45 24.50 40.82
N GLN A 149 -5.71 25.82 40.93
CA GLN A 149 -5.94 26.66 39.77
C GLN A 149 -4.76 26.44 38.80
N PHE A 150 -5.02 25.80 37.67
CA PHE A 150 -4.09 25.74 36.55
C PHE A 150 -4.68 26.57 35.40
N ASN A 151 -3.82 27.41 34.84
CA ASN A 151 -4.05 28.41 33.80
C ASN A 151 -4.99 27.96 32.66
N GLY A 152 -6.14 28.61 32.53
CA GLY A 152 -7.09 28.48 31.41
C GLY A 152 -6.64 29.14 30.10
N GLY A 153 -5.33 29.22 29.82
CA GLY A 153 -4.80 29.86 28.60
C GLY A 153 -4.64 28.92 27.40
N ASN A 154 -4.35 27.64 27.65
CA ASN A 154 -3.95 26.70 26.58
C ASN A 154 -5.11 25.89 25.99
N ASP A 155 -6.24 25.79 26.69
CA ASP A 155 -7.38 25.01 26.21
C ASP A 155 -8.14 25.71 25.08
N ASP A 156 -8.20 27.04 25.10
CA ASP A 156 -8.86 27.80 24.03
C ASP A 156 -8.02 27.85 22.75
N GLU A 157 -6.69 27.80 22.87
CA GLU A 157 -5.79 27.71 21.73
C GLU A 157 -5.82 26.30 21.11
N ARG A 158 -5.84 25.24 21.93
CA ARG A 158 -6.05 23.87 21.46
C ARG A 158 -7.41 23.68 20.80
N LYS A 159 -8.49 24.26 21.36
CA LYS A 159 -9.82 24.24 20.76
C LYS A 159 -9.85 24.97 19.41
N ARG A 160 -9.18 26.12 19.28
CA ARG A 160 -9.05 26.83 18.00
C ARG A 160 -8.23 26.05 16.97
N SER A 161 -7.11 25.46 17.38
CA SER A 161 -6.29 24.61 16.52
C SER A 161 -7.07 23.39 16.03
N LEU A 162 -7.81 22.73 16.91
CA LEU A 162 -8.63 21.56 16.56
C LEU A 162 -9.77 21.95 15.61
N ALA A 163 -10.43 23.09 15.84
CA ALA A 163 -11.46 23.60 14.96
C ALA A 163 -10.92 23.91 13.55
N ALA A 164 -9.71 24.46 13.44
CA ALA A 164 -9.05 24.69 12.16
C ALA A 164 -8.74 23.37 11.41
N SER A 165 -8.20 22.36 12.10
CA SER A 165 -7.96 21.04 11.50
C SER A 165 -9.25 20.34 11.06
N ILE A 166 -10.34 20.50 11.80
CA ILE A 166 -11.66 19.97 11.42
C ILE A 166 -12.17 20.63 10.14
N GLU A 167 -12.02 21.95 10.00
CA GLU A 167 -12.47 22.65 8.78
C GLU A 167 -11.60 22.30 7.57
N GLU A 168 -10.29 22.13 7.76
CA GLU A 168 -9.39 21.63 6.71
C GLU A 168 -9.80 20.22 6.24
N LEU A 169 -10.11 19.32 7.17
CA LEU A 169 -10.60 17.97 6.85
C LEU A 169 -11.94 18.01 6.11
N LYS A 170 -12.87 18.87 6.51
CA LYS A 170 -14.15 19.05 5.80
C LYS A 170 -13.93 19.54 4.37
N GLN A 171 -13.02 20.49 4.16
CA GLN A 171 -12.69 20.96 2.82
C GLN A 171 -12.06 19.83 1.98
N ARG A 172 -11.24 18.98 2.59
CA ARG A 172 -10.64 17.82 1.92
C ARG A 172 -11.71 16.78 1.52
N CYS A 173 -12.69 16.51 2.38
CA CYS A 173 -13.82 15.65 2.04
C CYS A 173 -14.65 16.21 0.87
N ARG A 174 -14.97 17.51 0.88
CA ARG A 174 -15.66 18.17 -0.25
C ARG A 174 -14.90 18.03 -1.57
N ASN A 175 -13.58 18.19 -1.54
CA ASN A 175 -12.76 18.05 -2.74
C ASN A 175 -12.72 16.58 -3.26
N LEU A 176 -12.67 15.61 -2.35
CA LEU A 176 -12.73 14.18 -2.70
C LEU A 176 -14.09 13.79 -3.28
N GLU A 177 -15.20 14.34 -2.77
CA GLU A 177 -16.53 14.14 -3.34
C GLU A 177 -16.62 14.66 -4.78
N ILE A 178 -16.04 15.83 -5.07
CA ILE A 178 -15.96 16.35 -6.44
C ILE A 178 -15.16 15.39 -7.33
N GLU A 179 -14.01 14.92 -6.86
CA GLU A 179 -13.16 13.98 -7.62
C GLU A 179 -13.88 12.64 -7.87
N CYS A 180 -14.61 12.12 -6.89
CA CYS A 180 -15.45 10.92 -7.04
C CYS A 180 -16.59 11.12 -8.07
N ASN A 181 -17.26 12.27 -8.06
CA ASN A 181 -18.32 12.58 -9.01
C ASN A 181 -17.79 12.71 -10.45
N GLU A 182 -16.59 13.27 -10.63
CA GLU A 182 -15.90 13.33 -11.93
C GLU A 182 -15.58 11.92 -12.46
N TYR A 183 -15.12 11.01 -11.58
CA TYR A 183 -14.89 9.61 -11.95
C TYR A 183 -16.18 8.89 -12.33
N GLU A 184 -17.27 9.11 -11.59
CA GLU A 184 -18.57 8.52 -11.90
C GLU A 184 -19.10 9.01 -13.26
N HIS A 185 -18.96 10.31 -13.55
CA HIS A 185 -19.31 10.85 -14.86
C HIS A 185 -18.47 10.23 -15.99
N THR A 186 -17.17 10.06 -15.77
CA THR A 186 -16.27 9.41 -16.74
C THR A 186 -16.67 7.96 -17.00
N LEU A 187 -17.02 7.20 -15.96
CA LEU A 187 -17.51 5.84 -16.10
C LEU A 187 -18.83 5.80 -16.87
N LYS A 188 -19.78 6.71 -16.60
CA LYS A 188 -21.03 6.81 -17.35
C LYS A 188 -20.81 7.09 -18.84
N VAL A 189 -19.86 7.95 -19.19
CA VAL A 189 -19.50 8.21 -20.61
C VAL A 189 -18.89 6.97 -21.26
N LEU A 190 -17.94 6.31 -20.59
CA LEU A 190 -17.31 5.10 -21.11
C LEU A 190 -18.33 3.97 -21.35
N THR A 191 -19.30 3.81 -20.45
CA THR A 191 -20.39 2.83 -20.60
C THR A 191 -21.29 3.15 -21.80
N ARG A 192 -21.58 4.43 -22.07
CA ARG A 192 -22.36 4.82 -23.26
C ARG A 192 -21.63 4.50 -24.55
N MET A 193 -20.33 4.82 -24.62
CA MET A 193 -19.51 4.51 -25.78
C MET A 193 -19.40 2.99 -26.03
N ALA A 194 -19.41 2.16 -24.98
CA ALA A 194 -19.39 0.70 -25.13
C ALA A 194 -20.70 0.10 -25.64
N ASN A 195 -21.84 0.78 -25.45
CA ASN A 195 -23.16 0.29 -25.90
C ASN A 195 -23.49 0.71 -27.34
N GLU A 196 -22.83 1.73 -27.87
CA GLU A 196 -23.06 2.21 -29.25
C GLU A 196 -22.38 1.31 -30.31
N ASP A 197 -21.36 0.52 -29.92
CA ASP A 197 -20.69 -0.45 -30.80
C ASP A 197 -21.46 -1.78 -30.97
N ALA A 198 -22.57 -1.99 -30.26
CA ALA A 198 -23.30 -3.26 -30.22
C ALA A 198 -24.60 -3.29 -31.06
N ASN A 199 -24.97 -2.19 -31.73
CA ASN A 199 -26.29 -2.07 -32.35
C ASN A 199 -26.29 -1.56 -33.81
N GLY A 200 -25.20 -1.80 -34.54
CA GLY A 200 -25.08 -1.39 -35.94
C GLY A 200 -24.52 -2.47 -36.84
N ASP A 201 -25.29 -3.52 -37.13
CA ASP A 201 -25.26 -4.19 -38.44
C ASP A 201 -26.44 -5.17 -38.63
N GLU A 202 -27.56 -4.66 -39.16
CA GLU A 202 -28.55 -5.50 -39.86
C GLU A 202 -29.08 -4.70 -41.06
N ASN A 203 -28.35 -4.68 -42.17
CA ASN A 203 -28.98 -4.67 -43.50
C ASN A 203 -27.98 -4.99 -44.64
N SER A 204 -27.97 -6.23 -45.13
CA SER A 204 -27.71 -6.47 -46.56
C SER A 204 -28.30 -7.82 -47.00
N SER A 205 -29.38 -7.75 -47.77
CA SER A 205 -29.97 -8.86 -48.51
C SER A 205 -29.20 -9.16 -49.81
N ASP A 206 -28.91 -10.44 -50.00
CA ASP A 206 -28.97 -11.27 -51.22
C ASP A 206 -28.41 -10.76 -52.56
N GLU A 207 -27.46 -11.53 -53.13
CA GLU A 207 -27.66 -12.19 -54.44
C GLU A 207 -26.60 -13.28 -54.71
N GLU A 208 -27.07 -14.36 -55.33
CA GLU A 208 -26.38 -15.60 -55.71
C GLU A 208 -25.29 -15.40 -56.77
N ASN A 209 -24.25 -16.26 -56.75
CA ASN A 209 -23.85 -17.01 -57.95
C ASN A 209 -22.81 -18.12 -57.68
N LYS A 210 -23.29 -19.37 -57.85
CA LYS A 210 -22.74 -20.49 -58.64
C LYS A 210 -21.23 -20.85 -58.56
N SER A 211 -20.99 -22.04 -57.98
CA SER A 211 -19.77 -22.89 -57.95
C SER A 211 -19.23 -23.30 -59.35
N PRO A 212 -18.23 -24.22 -59.52
CA PRO A 212 -17.30 -24.90 -58.57
C PRO A 212 -15.82 -25.06 -59.07
N SER A 213 -14.88 -25.51 -58.22
CA SER A 213 -14.01 -26.70 -58.49
C SER A 213 -12.89 -26.96 -57.46
N LEU A 214 -12.78 -28.25 -57.14
CA LEU A 214 -11.68 -29.08 -56.62
C LEU A 214 -10.23 -28.52 -56.63
N ALA A 215 -9.52 -28.66 -55.50
CA ALA A 215 -8.22 -29.35 -55.43
C ALA A 215 -7.78 -29.67 -53.98
N THR A 216 -7.45 -30.94 -53.79
CA THR A 216 -6.74 -31.62 -52.71
C THR A 216 -5.37 -31.00 -52.34
N ILE A 217 -4.98 -31.04 -51.06
CA ILE A 217 -3.62 -31.28 -50.46
C ILE A 217 -3.78 -31.05 -48.94
N SER A 218 -3.96 -32.10 -48.13
CA SER A 218 -2.93 -32.85 -47.38
C SER A 218 -2.20 -32.04 -46.30
N THR A 219 -2.42 -32.47 -45.04
CA THR A 219 -1.44 -32.59 -43.94
C THR A 219 -0.45 -31.44 -43.72
N ASP A 220 -0.59 -30.71 -42.61
CA ASP A 220 0.25 -31.04 -41.45
C ASP A 220 -0.19 -30.37 -40.14
N ARG A 221 -0.06 -31.14 -39.07
CA ARG A 221 -0.17 -30.70 -37.69
C ARG A 221 1.05 -29.85 -37.36
N ASN A 222 0.87 -28.59 -36.95
CA ASN A 222 1.88 -27.96 -36.11
C ASN A 222 1.26 -26.97 -35.13
N CYS A 223 0.74 -27.54 -34.03
CA CYS A 223 0.65 -26.85 -32.76
C CYS A 223 2.06 -26.48 -32.30
N ARG A 224 2.46 -25.21 -32.35
CA ARG A 224 3.65 -24.74 -31.65
C ARG A 224 3.44 -23.36 -31.05
N SER A 225 2.98 -23.35 -29.81
CA SER A 225 3.35 -22.33 -28.82
C SER A 225 4.65 -22.77 -28.12
N PRO A 226 5.28 -21.91 -27.30
CA PRO A 226 6.02 -20.71 -27.66
C PRO A 226 7.53 -20.90 -27.36
N SER A 227 8.43 -20.42 -28.21
CA SER A 227 9.86 -20.34 -27.89
C SER A 227 10.12 -19.24 -26.86
N THR A 228 9.89 -19.55 -25.58
CA THR A 228 10.57 -18.90 -24.46
C THR A 228 11.95 -19.53 -24.31
N ASP A 229 12.82 -19.31 -25.29
CA ASP A 229 14.24 -19.67 -25.17
C ASP A 229 14.92 -18.60 -24.30
N VAL A 230 14.80 -18.80 -22.99
CA VAL A 230 15.82 -18.61 -21.95
C VAL A 230 16.83 -17.45 -22.18
N GLU A 231 16.47 -16.22 -21.77
CA GLU A 231 17.41 -15.16 -21.31
C GLU A 231 17.57 -15.22 -19.77
N GLU A 232 17.48 -16.41 -19.17
CA GLU A 232 17.47 -16.57 -17.71
C GLU A 232 18.83 -16.25 -17.06
N LEU A 233 19.92 -16.28 -17.83
CA LEU A 233 21.26 -15.88 -17.38
C LEU A 233 21.43 -14.36 -17.20
N SER A 234 20.67 -13.52 -17.90
CA SER A 234 20.78 -12.05 -17.77
C SER A 234 19.74 -11.44 -16.83
N GLY A 235 18.84 -12.25 -16.26
CA GLY A 235 17.77 -11.76 -15.40
C GLY A 235 16.83 -10.75 -16.07
N MET A 236 16.72 -10.77 -17.40
CA MET A 236 15.91 -9.85 -18.22
C MET A 236 14.93 -10.63 -19.10
N VAL A 237 13.77 -10.04 -19.38
CA VAL A 237 12.69 -10.62 -20.19
C VAL A 237 12.31 -9.66 -21.30
N LYS A 238 12.19 -10.19 -22.52
CA LYS A 238 11.69 -9.46 -23.70
C LYS A 238 10.16 -9.42 -23.67
N LEU A 239 9.58 -8.23 -23.79
CA LEU A 239 8.13 -8.03 -23.79
C LEU A 239 7.52 -8.30 -25.18
N GLY A 240 8.14 -7.79 -26.25
CA GLY A 240 7.59 -7.88 -27.60
C GLY A 240 8.65 -7.91 -28.70
N ARG A 241 8.18 -7.70 -29.94
CA ARG A 241 8.97 -7.80 -31.18
C ARG A 241 10.09 -6.75 -31.27
N HIS A 242 9.96 -5.62 -30.57
CA HIS A 242 10.95 -4.55 -30.60
C HIS A 242 12.03 -4.69 -29.52
N ASN A 243 12.14 -5.87 -28.90
CA ASN A 243 13.18 -6.21 -27.93
C ASN A 243 13.19 -5.29 -26.70
N THR A 244 12.03 -4.76 -26.29
CA THR A 244 11.92 -4.04 -25.01
C THR A 244 12.13 -5.03 -23.87
N LYS A 245 13.12 -4.75 -23.03
CA LYS A 245 13.51 -5.62 -21.90
C LYS A 245 13.04 -5.07 -20.57
N VAL A 246 12.67 -5.97 -19.67
CA VAL A 246 12.40 -5.68 -18.25
C VAL A 246 13.05 -6.72 -17.35
N PRO A 247 13.37 -6.40 -16.10
CA PRO A 247 13.91 -7.39 -15.16
C PRO A 247 12.94 -8.56 -14.95
N LEU A 248 13.47 -9.79 -14.91
CA LEU A 248 12.71 -11.03 -14.71
C LEU A 248 11.91 -11.01 -13.41
N ARG A 249 12.51 -10.47 -12.33
CA ARG A 249 11.83 -10.31 -11.03
C ARG A 249 10.57 -9.47 -11.13
N VAL A 250 10.63 -8.37 -11.89
CA VAL A 250 9.47 -7.49 -12.12
C VAL A 250 8.44 -8.24 -12.94
N TYR A 251 8.86 -8.89 -14.03
CA TYR A 251 7.96 -9.60 -14.93
C TYR A 251 7.17 -10.72 -14.22
N LYS A 252 7.83 -11.49 -13.34
CA LYS A 252 7.21 -12.57 -12.55
C LYS A 252 6.22 -12.03 -11.50
N ASN A 253 6.45 -10.84 -10.97
CA ASN A 253 5.64 -10.25 -9.90
C ASN A 253 4.48 -9.37 -10.40
N ILE A 254 4.27 -9.27 -11.72
CA ILE A 254 3.14 -8.53 -12.27
C ILE A 254 1.85 -9.34 -12.07
N ASP A 255 0.83 -8.67 -11.52
CA ASP A 255 -0.54 -9.19 -11.54
C ASP A 255 -1.16 -9.02 -12.93
N TRP A 256 -1.22 -10.13 -13.68
CA TRP A 256 -1.78 -10.17 -15.03
C TRP A 256 -3.31 -10.24 -15.05
N HIS A 257 -4.00 -10.32 -13.91
CA HIS A 257 -5.48 -10.25 -13.86
C HIS A 257 -5.97 -8.81 -14.00
N ASN A 258 -5.13 -7.82 -13.64
CA ASN A 258 -5.46 -6.41 -13.73
C ASN A 258 -4.58 -5.70 -14.76
N HIS A 259 -5.11 -5.49 -15.96
CA HIS A 259 -4.41 -4.79 -17.05
C HIS A 259 -3.93 -3.39 -16.65
N SER A 260 -4.67 -2.70 -15.79
CA SER A 260 -4.39 -1.34 -15.33
C SER A 260 -3.14 -1.31 -14.46
N THR A 261 -3.04 -2.24 -13.51
CA THR A 261 -1.87 -2.39 -12.63
C THR A 261 -0.68 -2.93 -13.40
N ALA A 262 -0.87 -3.96 -14.23
CA ALA A 262 0.19 -4.53 -15.07
C ALA A 262 0.84 -3.47 -15.97
N THR A 263 0.02 -2.66 -16.65
CA THR A 263 0.50 -1.57 -17.53
C THR A 263 1.31 -0.54 -16.74
N ARG A 264 0.80 -0.09 -15.59
CA ARG A 264 1.51 0.91 -14.75
C ARG A 264 2.84 0.37 -14.25
N THR A 265 2.88 -0.88 -13.79
CA THR A 265 4.12 -1.53 -13.33
C THR A 265 5.14 -1.62 -14.46
N LEU A 266 4.73 -2.05 -15.66
CA LEU A 266 5.64 -2.11 -16.80
C LEU A 266 6.16 -0.73 -17.20
N MET A 267 5.29 0.28 -17.26
CA MET A 267 5.70 1.65 -17.62
C MET A 267 6.77 2.21 -16.68
N MET A 268 6.65 1.96 -15.38
CA MET A 268 7.62 2.42 -14.37
C MET A 268 9.00 1.78 -14.51
N HIS A 269 9.10 0.63 -15.18
CA HIS A 269 10.37 -0.08 -15.38
C HIS A 269 10.92 0.07 -16.79
N VAL A 270 10.08 0.41 -17.77
CA VAL A 270 10.49 0.62 -19.18
C VAL A 270 10.89 2.08 -19.44
N PHE A 271 10.31 3.02 -18.71
CA PHE A 271 10.55 4.46 -18.82
C PHE A 271 10.93 5.06 -17.48
N ASP A 272 11.90 5.98 -17.51
CA ASP A 272 12.23 6.76 -16.34
C ASP A 272 11.08 7.69 -15.96
N ARG A 273 10.98 7.98 -14.66
CA ARG A 273 9.94 8.85 -14.13
C ARG A 273 9.92 10.23 -14.78
N ALA A 274 11.09 10.82 -15.05
CA ALA A 274 11.21 12.10 -15.75
C ALA A 274 10.59 12.05 -17.16
N THR A 275 10.77 10.93 -17.86
CA THR A 275 10.16 10.68 -19.17
C THR A 275 8.63 10.63 -19.05
N LEU A 276 8.09 9.91 -18.06
CA LEU A 276 6.64 9.79 -17.86
C LEU A 276 5.94 11.12 -17.51
N VAL A 277 6.65 12.06 -16.90
CA VAL A 277 6.10 13.40 -16.60
C VAL A 277 6.02 14.27 -17.86
N THR A 278 7.09 14.25 -18.65
CA THR A 278 7.31 15.16 -19.77
C THR A 278 6.72 14.66 -21.08
N HIS A 279 6.48 13.35 -21.20
CA HIS A 279 5.98 12.71 -22.41
C HIS A 279 4.49 12.34 -22.31
N THR A 280 3.84 12.17 -23.46
CA THR A 280 2.51 11.57 -23.59
C THR A 280 2.51 10.50 -24.67
N LEU A 281 1.41 9.76 -24.77
CA LEU A 281 1.25 8.72 -25.78
C LEU A 281 1.39 9.27 -27.22
N THR A 282 0.87 10.46 -27.50
CA THR A 282 0.83 11.04 -28.86
C THR A 282 1.76 12.24 -29.06
N GLY A 283 2.22 12.87 -27.97
CA GLY A 283 2.93 14.15 -28.00
C GLY A 283 2.08 15.35 -28.40
N LYS A 284 0.78 15.15 -28.70
CA LYS A 284 -0.10 16.23 -29.16
C LYS A 284 -0.65 17.03 -27.97
N PRO A 285 -0.76 18.36 -28.07
CA PRO A 285 -1.51 19.14 -27.09
C PRO A 285 -2.97 18.69 -27.08
N SER A 286 -3.59 18.72 -25.90
CA SER A 286 -5.01 18.41 -25.80
C SER A 286 -5.81 19.42 -26.63
N PRO A 287 -6.77 18.98 -27.45
CA PRO A 287 -7.62 19.89 -28.22
C PRO A 287 -8.33 20.95 -27.36
N ALA A 288 -8.61 20.65 -26.10
CA ALA A 288 -9.26 21.56 -25.15
C ALA A 288 -8.37 22.74 -24.70
N PHE A 289 -7.06 22.68 -24.91
CA PHE A 289 -6.09 23.70 -24.46
C PHE A 289 -5.30 24.31 -25.62
N ARG A 290 -5.87 24.33 -26.84
CA ARG A 290 -5.19 24.88 -28.04
C ARG A 290 -4.78 26.35 -27.89
N ASN A 291 -5.50 27.11 -27.08
CA ASN A 291 -5.26 28.54 -26.87
C ASN A 291 -4.38 28.83 -25.66
N ASP A 292 -4.15 27.85 -24.79
CA ASP A 292 -3.24 28.00 -23.66
C ASP A 292 -1.81 27.78 -24.16
N LYS A 293 -0.89 28.70 -23.81
CA LYS A 293 0.56 28.57 -24.09
C LYS A 293 1.22 27.47 -23.23
N LYS A 294 0.61 26.28 -23.19
CA LYS A 294 1.14 25.15 -22.45
C LYS A 294 2.24 24.50 -23.29
N PRO A 295 3.42 24.24 -22.72
CA PRO A 295 4.49 23.61 -23.46
C PRO A 295 4.05 22.24 -23.99
N GLU A 296 4.35 22.00 -25.27
CA GLU A 296 4.07 20.73 -25.92
C GLU A 296 4.84 19.60 -25.24
N LYS A 297 4.15 18.49 -24.99
CA LYS A 297 4.76 17.31 -24.37
C LYS A 297 5.37 16.44 -25.46
N LEU A 298 6.48 15.79 -25.16
CA LEU A 298 7.13 14.87 -26.10
C LEU A 298 6.32 13.58 -26.27
N LYS A 299 6.57 12.81 -27.33
CA LYS A 299 5.91 11.52 -27.57
C LYS A 299 6.73 10.37 -26.98
N LEU A 300 6.10 9.48 -26.23
CA LEU A 300 6.74 8.25 -25.75
C LEU A 300 7.30 7.42 -26.91
N ASN A 301 8.40 6.69 -26.66
CA ASN A 301 9.00 5.84 -27.69
C ASN A 301 7.97 4.82 -28.20
N PRO A 302 7.54 4.90 -29.48
CA PRO A 302 6.43 4.11 -29.98
C PRO A 302 6.73 2.61 -30.00
N ARG A 303 8.00 2.22 -30.18
CA ARG A 303 8.42 0.80 -30.17
C ARG A 303 8.24 0.16 -28.79
N LYS A 304 8.67 0.87 -27.74
CA LYS A 304 8.49 0.44 -26.34
C LYS A 304 7.01 0.37 -25.96
N VAL A 305 6.23 1.36 -26.40
CA VAL A 305 4.77 1.39 -26.17
C VAL A 305 4.08 0.21 -26.85
N GLU A 306 4.45 -0.10 -28.09
CA GLU A 306 3.86 -1.23 -28.82
C GLU A 306 4.13 -2.58 -28.14
N ASP A 307 5.36 -2.81 -27.66
CA ASP A 307 5.71 -4.02 -26.91
C ASP A 307 4.87 -4.15 -25.63
N ILE A 308 4.69 -3.05 -24.87
CA ILE A 308 3.84 -3.05 -23.67
C ILE A 308 2.40 -3.37 -24.04
N VAL A 309 1.85 -2.72 -25.06
CA VAL A 309 0.46 -2.91 -25.52
C VAL A 309 0.24 -4.35 -25.98
N GLU A 310 1.15 -4.92 -26.76
CA GLU A 310 1.07 -6.30 -27.26
C GLU A 310 1.20 -7.32 -26.12
N THR A 311 2.08 -7.07 -25.15
CA THR A 311 2.27 -7.98 -24.00
C THR A 311 1.07 -7.98 -23.08
N VAL A 312 0.61 -6.81 -22.63
CA VAL A 312 -0.50 -6.69 -21.68
C VAL A 312 -1.79 -7.16 -22.33
N SER A 313 -2.07 -6.77 -23.59
CA SER A 313 -3.27 -7.21 -24.29
C SER A 313 -3.35 -8.73 -24.38
N ARG A 314 -2.23 -9.40 -24.69
CA ARG A 314 -2.14 -10.85 -24.80
C ARG A 314 -2.18 -11.57 -23.45
N LYS A 315 -1.55 -11.02 -22.41
CA LYS A 315 -1.49 -11.65 -21.07
C LYS A 315 -2.76 -11.46 -20.26
N CYS A 316 -3.39 -10.29 -20.37
CA CYS A 316 -4.61 -9.96 -19.63
C CYS A 316 -5.89 -10.21 -20.44
N GLY A 317 -5.80 -10.54 -21.73
CA GLY A 317 -6.97 -10.77 -22.59
C GLY A 317 -7.80 -9.51 -22.90
N VAL A 318 -7.21 -8.32 -22.80
CA VAL A 318 -7.91 -7.04 -22.97
C VAL A 318 -7.62 -6.39 -24.32
N SER A 319 -8.50 -5.48 -24.76
CA SER A 319 -8.29 -4.72 -25.99
C SER A 319 -7.08 -3.77 -25.89
N LYS A 320 -6.37 -3.58 -27.01
CA LYS A 320 -5.23 -2.64 -27.09
C LYS A 320 -5.63 -1.19 -26.76
N SER A 321 -6.91 -0.84 -26.95
CA SER A 321 -7.44 0.49 -26.63
C SER A 321 -7.40 0.75 -25.12
N LEU A 322 -7.87 -0.21 -24.31
CA LEU A 322 -7.87 -0.11 -22.85
C LEU A 322 -6.44 0.06 -22.29
N VAL A 323 -5.48 -0.68 -22.85
CA VAL A 323 -4.07 -0.55 -22.45
C VAL A 323 -3.54 0.86 -22.78
N ARG A 324 -3.86 1.42 -23.95
CA ARG A 324 -3.47 2.79 -24.32
C ARG A 324 -4.10 3.85 -23.43
N THR A 325 -5.34 3.64 -22.99
CA THR A 325 -5.99 4.50 -21.98
C THR A 325 -5.24 4.45 -20.66
N ALA A 326 -4.88 3.26 -20.16
CA ALA A 326 -4.09 3.11 -18.94
C ALA A 326 -2.73 3.81 -19.04
N ILE A 327 -2.06 3.75 -20.21
CA ILE A 327 -0.81 4.48 -20.47
C ILE A 327 -1.01 6.00 -20.36
N THR A 328 -2.07 6.51 -20.97
CA THR A 328 -2.39 7.94 -20.95
C THR A 328 -2.66 8.44 -19.53
N LEU A 329 -3.45 7.69 -18.76
CA LEU A 329 -3.73 8.00 -17.35
C LEU A 329 -2.45 8.01 -16.52
N LYS A 330 -1.57 7.01 -16.67
CA LYS A 330 -0.31 6.97 -15.92
C LYS A 330 0.59 8.18 -16.18
N CYS A 331 0.69 8.64 -17.43
CA CYS A 331 1.46 9.86 -17.75
C CYS A 331 0.82 11.12 -17.11
N ALA A 332 -0.51 11.17 -17.07
CA ALA A 332 -1.23 12.26 -16.41
C ALA A 332 -1.00 12.25 -14.90
N ASP A 333 -1.03 11.08 -14.26
CA ASP A 333 -0.80 10.89 -12.82
C ASP A 333 0.60 11.33 -12.42
N GLU A 334 1.65 10.90 -13.14
CA GLU A 334 3.03 11.30 -12.86
C GLU A 334 3.22 12.81 -13.02
N ASN A 335 2.58 13.43 -14.02
CA ASN A 335 2.63 14.88 -14.18
C ASN A 335 1.89 15.61 -13.04
N LYS A 336 0.69 15.17 -12.64
CA LYS A 336 -0.07 15.70 -11.50
C LYS A 336 0.78 15.61 -10.23
N LEU A 337 1.43 14.47 -9.99
CA LEU A 337 2.29 14.24 -8.84
C LEU A 337 3.55 15.10 -8.86
N HIS A 338 4.21 15.25 -10.01
CA HIS A 338 5.36 16.14 -10.14
C HIS A 338 4.99 17.60 -9.85
N ARG A 339 3.85 18.09 -10.35
CA ARG A 339 3.39 19.47 -10.06
C ARG A 339 3.13 19.69 -8.58
N LYS A 340 2.50 18.72 -7.89
CA LYS A 340 2.31 18.77 -6.43
C LYS A 340 3.63 18.85 -5.68
N ARG A 341 4.65 18.09 -6.10
CA ARG A 341 5.99 18.11 -5.49
C ARG A 341 6.69 19.46 -5.66
N LEU A 342 6.57 20.09 -6.83
CA LEU A 342 7.13 21.44 -7.06
C LEU A 342 6.45 22.49 -6.19
N GLN A 343 5.12 22.43 -6.04
CA GLN A 343 4.38 23.37 -5.20
C GLN A 343 4.79 23.30 -3.72
N LYS A 344 5.07 22.09 -3.22
CA LYS A 344 5.59 21.88 -1.85
C LYS A 344 7.01 22.43 -1.67
N GLN A 345 7.81 22.48 -2.73
CA GLN A 345 9.18 23.01 -2.69
C GLN A 345 9.23 24.53 -2.86
N SER A 346 8.20 25.15 -3.46
CA SER A 346 8.14 26.60 -3.70
C SER A 346 7.47 27.41 -2.58
N SER A 347 7.07 26.78 -1.46
CA SER A 347 6.66 27.48 -0.25
C SER A 347 7.85 27.56 0.71
N PRO A 348 8.72 28.59 0.63
CA PRO A 348 9.71 28.82 1.67
C PRO A 348 8.99 29.31 2.92
N ASP A 349 9.28 28.68 4.06
CA ASP A 349 9.01 29.28 5.36
C ASP A 349 9.77 30.61 5.44
N ILE A 350 9.05 31.72 5.31
CA ILE A 350 9.57 33.06 5.57
C ILE A 350 9.68 33.20 7.09
N CYS A 351 10.77 32.70 7.67
CA CYS A 351 11.20 33.11 8.99
C CYS A 351 11.99 34.42 8.82
N ASN A 352 11.31 35.54 9.03
CA ASN A 352 11.93 36.85 9.20
C ASN A 352 12.88 36.80 10.40
N ILE A 353 14.18 36.85 10.15
CA ILE A 353 15.18 37.22 11.16
C ILE A 353 15.26 38.75 11.12
N THR A 354 14.60 39.39 12.07
CA THR A 354 14.83 40.80 12.39
C THR A 354 16.05 40.86 13.32
N VAL A 355 17.08 41.60 12.92
CA VAL A 355 18.27 41.93 13.73
C VAL A 355 17.97 43.14 14.62
#